data_AF-A0A939T8M3-F1
#
_entry.id   AF-A0A939T8M3-F1
#
_cell.length_a   1.000
_cell.length_b   1.000
_cell.length_c   1.000
_cell.angle_alpha   90.00
_cell.angle_beta   90.00
_cell.angle_gamma   90.00
#
_symmetry.space_group_name_H-M   'P 1'
#
loop_
_entity.id
_entity.type
_entity.pdbx_description
1 polymer ?
#
loop_
_entity_poly.entity_id
_entity_poly.type
_entity_poly.pdbx_seq_one_letter_code
_entity_poly.pdbx_strand_id
1 'polypeptide(L)'
;MTLADFLNEQRADQVTVQHAVRYAVTRLADYLPPEDMVAELESAADATSVGGALSSLSWDGALLLDTDLMLLAWLWSDPDTQPLVREAVAGAKDRLPVVEVSVIAAVALYGMYLAVTKGKKKTTKKITHKPDGSWDVLEETEYYPSAGQLGELTKLFKQLPPPE
;
A
#
# COMPACT_ATOMS: atom_id res chain seq x y z
N MET A 1 19.68 -12.83 -8.89
CA MET A 1 18.37 -13.24 -9.43
C MET A 1 17.50 -12.00 -9.51
N THR A 2 16.88 -11.73 -10.65
CA THR A 2 15.95 -10.60 -10.80
C THR A 2 14.57 -10.95 -10.21
N LEU A 3 13.71 -9.94 -10.00
CA LEU A 3 12.31 -10.20 -9.61
C LEU A 3 11.59 -11.02 -10.69
N ALA A 4 11.80 -10.70 -11.97
CA ALA A 4 11.19 -11.42 -13.08
C ALA A 4 11.59 -12.90 -13.10
N ASP A 5 12.88 -13.20 -12.89
CA ASP A 5 13.36 -14.59 -12.76
C ASP A 5 12.65 -15.31 -11.62
N PHE A 6 12.52 -14.66 -10.47
CA PHE A 6 11.86 -15.23 -9.29
C PHE A 6 10.37 -15.50 -9.53
N LEU A 7 9.63 -14.53 -10.08
CA LEU A 7 8.20 -14.71 -10.38
C LEU A 7 7.97 -15.82 -11.42
N ASN A 8 8.84 -15.91 -12.43
CA ASN A 8 8.81 -16.98 -13.43
C ASN A 8 9.10 -18.35 -12.81
N GLU A 9 10.13 -18.46 -11.96
CA GLU A 9 10.44 -19.69 -11.21
C GLU A 9 9.25 -20.12 -10.34
N GLN A 10 8.57 -19.16 -9.72
CA GLN A 10 7.38 -19.40 -8.94
C GLN A 10 6.12 -19.62 -9.79
N ARG A 11 6.15 -19.42 -11.11
CA ARG A 11 4.95 -19.44 -11.95
C ARG A 11 3.83 -18.56 -11.38
N ALA A 12 4.20 -17.38 -10.88
CA ALA A 12 3.25 -16.45 -10.29
C ALA A 12 2.29 -15.93 -11.37
N ASP A 13 0.99 -16.12 -11.12
CA ASP A 13 -0.07 -15.51 -11.92
C ASP A 13 -0.54 -14.18 -11.28
N GLN A 14 -1.51 -13.52 -11.91
CA GLN A 14 -2.07 -12.27 -11.41
C GLN A 14 -2.59 -12.39 -9.97
N VAL A 15 -3.28 -13.49 -9.64
CA VAL A 15 -3.82 -13.72 -8.29
C VAL A 15 -2.68 -13.86 -7.28
N THR A 16 -1.63 -14.59 -7.64
CA THR A 16 -0.43 -14.73 -6.81
C THR A 16 0.23 -13.38 -6.54
N VAL A 17 0.34 -12.54 -7.57
CA VAL A 17 0.93 -11.19 -7.44
C VAL A 17 0.08 -10.30 -6.52
N GLN A 18 -1.23 -10.24 -6.73
CA GLN A 18 -2.16 -9.46 -5.89
C GLN A 18 -2.12 -9.91 -4.42
N HIS A 19 -2.13 -11.23 -4.17
CA HIS A 19 -1.98 -11.79 -2.83
C HIS A 19 -0.62 -11.48 -2.19
N ALA A 20 0.46 -11.54 -2.98
CA ALA A 20 1.79 -11.23 -2.48
C ALA A 20 1.89 -9.75 -2.08
N VAL A 21 1.36 -8.83 -2.90
CA VAL A 21 1.32 -7.41 -2.54
C VAL A 21 0.48 -7.17 -1.31
N ARG A 22 -0.72 -7.78 -1.23
CA ARG A 22 -1.56 -7.72 -0.03
C ARG A 22 -0.77 -8.12 1.22
N TYR A 23 -0.13 -9.27 1.18
CA TYR A 23 0.65 -9.77 2.31
C TYR A 23 1.82 -8.84 2.68
N ALA A 24 2.60 -8.40 1.69
CA ALA A 24 3.78 -7.58 1.89
C ALA A 24 3.42 -6.19 2.46
N VAL A 25 2.44 -5.52 1.85
CA VAL A 25 1.99 -4.20 2.28
C VAL A 25 1.33 -4.26 3.65
N THR A 26 0.48 -5.27 3.93
CA THR A 26 -0.09 -5.45 5.28
C THR A 26 1.00 -5.58 6.33
N ARG A 27 2.08 -6.31 6.06
CA ARG A 27 3.22 -6.41 6.99
C ARG A 27 3.96 -5.09 7.17
N LEU A 28 4.21 -4.35 6.09
CA LEU A 28 4.86 -3.03 6.15
C LEU A 28 4.02 -2.00 6.89
N ALA A 29 2.70 -2.14 6.80
CA ALA A 29 1.71 -1.32 7.49
C ALA A 29 1.44 -1.80 8.93
N ASP A 30 2.24 -2.71 9.49
CA ASP A 30 2.04 -3.30 10.82
C ASP A 30 0.61 -3.84 11.03
N TYR A 31 0.12 -4.58 10.03
CA TYR A 31 -1.20 -5.21 10.00
C TYR A 31 -2.39 -4.25 10.06
N LEU A 32 -2.20 -3.00 9.59
CA LEU A 32 -3.29 -2.04 9.44
C LEU A 32 -4.42 -2.61 8.55
N PRO A 33 -5.70 -2.53 8.98
CA PRO A 33 -6.83 -2.91 8.14
C PRO A 33 -6.98 -2.02 6.90
N PRO A 34 -7.57 -2.51 5.78
CA PRO A 34 -7.76 -1.73 4.56
C PRO A 34 -8.54 -0.43 4.76
N GLU A 35 -9.58 -0.43 5.60
CA GLU A 35 -10.37 0.75 5.94
C GLU A 35 -9.53 1.84 6.62
N ASP A 36 -8.60 1.42 7.49
CA ASP A 36 -7.70 2.34 8.19
C ASP A 36 -6.58 2.82 7.26
N MET A 37 -6.10 1.97 6.33
CA MET A 37 -5.20 2.41 5.25
C MET A 37 -5.82 3.52 4.40
N VAL A 38 -7.11 3.40 4.06
CA VAL A 38 -7.84 4.44 3.32
C VAL A 38 -7.97 5.72 4.15
N ALA A 39 -8.34 5.61 5.43
CA ALA A 39 -8.43 6.76 6.32
C ALA A 39 -7.07 7.50 6.48
N GLU A 40 -5.96 6.76 6.54
CA GLU A 40 -4.62 7.36 6.54
C GLU A 40 -4.31 8.08 5.21
N LEU A 41 -4.69 7.49 4.06
CA LEU A 41 -4.53 8.14 2.75
C LEU A 41 -5.35 9.43 2.64
N GLU A 42 -6.60 9.43 3.09
CA GLU A 42 -7.48 10.59 3.11
C GLU A 42 -7.03 11.67 4.11
N SER A 43 -6.24 11.30 5.12
CA SER A 43 -5.60 12.26 6.02
C SER A 43 -4.35 12.90 5.38
N ALA A 44 -3.69 12.19 4.47
CA ALA A 44 -2.48 12.63 3.79
C ALA A 44 -2.73 13.34 2.44
N ALA A 45 -3.89 13.14 1.82
CA ALA A 45 -4.28 13.68 0.53
C ALA A 45 -5.78 14.03 0.50
N ASP A 46 -6.26 14.72 -0.54
CA ASP A 46 -7.69 15.02 -0.61
C ASP A 46 -8.52 13.74 -0.89
N ALA A 47 -9.63 13.59 -0.16
CA ALA A 47 -10.48 12.40 -0.24
C ALA A 47 -11.06 12.15 -1.65
N THR A 48 -11.24 13.20 -2.47
CA THR A 48 -11.75 13.04 -3.84
C THR A 48 -10.71 12.36 -4.72
N SER A 49 -9.43 12.75 -4.60
CA SER A 49 -8.34 12.13 -5.35
C SER A 49 -8.06 10.71 -4.87
N VAL A 50 -8.16 10.43 -3.56
CA VAL A 50 -8.04 9.06 -3.02
C VAL A 50 -9.16 8.17 -3.58
N GLY A 51 -10.42 8.62 -3.47
CA GLY A 51 -11.56 7.88 -4.01
C GLY A 51 -11.48 7.69 -5.53
N GLY A 52 -11.00 8.68 -6.27
CA GLY A 52 -10.75 8.57 -7.71
C GLY A 52 -9.72 7.49 -8.06
N ALA A 53 -8.58 7.47 -7.36
CA ALA A 53 -7.52 6.47 -7.58
C ALA A 53 -7.99 5.05 -7.21
N LEU A 54 -8.69 4.90 -6.08
CA LEU A 54 -9.28 3.61 -5.67
C LEU A 54 -10.28 3.10 -6.69
N SER A 55 -11.11 3.99 -7.25
CA SER A 55 -12.05 3.65 -8.31
C SER A 55 -11.31 3.18 -9.56
N SER A 56 -10.31 3.93 -10.05
CA SER A 56 -9.49 3.52 -11.20
C SER A 56 -8.87 2.14 -11.02
N LEU A 57 -8.25 1.87 -9.87
CA LEU A 57 -7.65 0.58 -9.55
C LEU A 57 -8.68 -0.56 -9.44
N SER A 58 -9.90 -0.25 -9.01
CA SER A 58 -10.96 -1.25 -8.86
C SER A 58 -11.60 -1.65 -10.18
N TRP A 59 -11.62 -0.73 -11.16
CA TRP A 59 -12.24 -0.96 -12.47
C TRP A 59 -11.25 -1.44 -13.53
N ASP A 60 -9.97 -1.07 -13.42
CA ASP A 60 -8.93 -1.44 -14.37
C ASP A 60 -7.98 -2.50 -13.76
N GLY A 61 -8.24 -3.76 -14.10
CA GLY A 61 -7.44 -4.88 -13.63
C GLY A 61 -6.01 -4.90 -14.17
N ALA A 62 -5.74 -4.28 -15.33
CA ALA A 62 -4.40 -4.18 -15.88
C ALA A 62 -3.59 -3.11 -15.10
N LEU A 63 -4.21 -1.96 -14.86
CA LEU A 63 -3.63 -0.92 -14.00
C LEU A 63 -3.32 -1.45 -12.59
N LEU A 64 -4.23 -2.25 -12.02
CA LEU A 64 -4.02 -2.86 -10.71
C LEU A 64 -2.81 -3.80 -10.72
N LEU A 65 -2.73 -4.69 -11.72
CA LEU A 65 -1.60 -5.61 -11.85
C LEU A 65 -0.27 -4.87 -12.06
N ASP A 66 -0.25 -3.83 -12.90
CA ASP A 66 0.95 -3.02 -13.12
C ASP A 66 1.40 -2.33 -11.83
N THR A 67 0.45 -1.80 -11.06
CA THR A 67 0.71 -1.18 -9.75
C THR A 67 1.30 -2.21 -8.78
N ASP A 68 0.73 -3.41 -8.72
CA ASP A 68 1.22 -4.49 -7.87
C ASP A 68 2.64 -4.93 -8.25
N LEU A 69 2.92 -5.07 -9.55
CA LEU A 69 4.26 -5.40 -10.04
C LEU A 69 5.27 -4.29 -9.73
N MET A 70 4.88 -3.02 -9.84
CA MET A 70 5.71 -1.89 -9.44
C MET A 70 6.05 -1.94 -7.94
N LEU A 71 5.09 -2.30 -7.10
CA LEU A 71 5.32 -2.45 -5.65
C LEU A 71 6.27 -3.58 -5.32
N LEU A 72 6.07 -4.75 -5.93
CA LEU A 72 7.00 -5.88 -5.76
C LEU A 72 8.40 -5.51 -6.26
N ALA A 73 8.51 -4.76 -7.37
CA ALA A 73 9.80 -4.29 -7.88
C ALA A 73 10.49 -3.31 -6.92
N TRP A 74 9.72 -2.37 -6.34
CA TRP A 74 10.23 -1.47 -5.31
C TRP A 74 10.76 -2.25 -4.11
N LEU A 75 9.98 -3.19 -3.57
CA LEU A 75 10.40 -4.04 -2.45
C LEU A 75 11.57 -4.97 -2.81
N TRP A 76 11.67 -5.42 -4.05
CA TRP A 76 12.79 -6.26 -4.48
C TRP A 76 14.09 -5.46 -4.65
N SER A 77 13.99 -4.15 -4.88
CA SER A 77 15.17 -3.27 -5.07
C SER A 77 16.00 -3.09 -3.80
N ASP A 78 15.40 -3.28 -2.63
CA ASP A 78 16.08 -3.27 -1.34
C ASP A 78 16.35 -4.72 -0.86
N PRO A 79 17.63 -5.12 -0.66
CA PRO A 79 17.98 -6.45 -0.17
C PRO A 79 17.30 -6.84 1.15
N ASP A 80 17.01 -5.89 2.03
CA ASP A 80 16.42 -6.17 3.34
C ASP A 80 14.93 -6.55 3.24
N THR A 81 14.24 -6.11 2.17
CA THR A 81 12.83 -6.44 1.90
C THR A 81 12.64 -7.58 0.92
N GLN A 82 13.69 -8.08 0.25
CA GLN A 82 13.60 -9.27 -0.60
C GLN A 82 13.07 -10.53 0.10
N PRO A 83 13.47 -10.85 1.36
CA PRO A 83 12.90 -11.97 2.09
C PRO A 83 11.37 -11.85 2.26
N LEU A 84 10.87 -10.64 2.51
CA LEU A 84 9.44 -10.37 2.61
C LEU A 84 8.71 -10.70 1.31
N VAL A 85 9.24 -10.29 0.16
CA VAL A 85 8.63 -10.60 -1.15
C VAL A 85 8.62 -12.12 -1.40
N ARG A 86 9.69 -12.82 -1.04
CA ARG A 86 9.76 -14.28 -1.18
C ARG A 86 8.71 -14.99 -0.35
N GLU A 87 8.60 -14.61 0.92
CA GLU A 87 7.59 -15.15 1.83
C GLU A 87 6.16 -14.83 1.36
N ALA A 88 5.94 -13.61 0.87
CA ALA A 88 4.65 -13.16 0.35
C ALA A 88 4.20 -13.98 -0.86
N VAL A 89 5.07 -14.18 -1.85
CA VAL A 89 4.77 -14.96 -3.06
C VAL A 89 4.59 -16.45 -2.72
N ALA A 90 5.38 -16.99 -1.79
CA ALA A 90 5.20 -18.37 -1.33
C ALA A 90 3.84 -18.54 -0.63
N GLY A 91 3.51 -17.67 0.32
CA GLY A 91 2.26 -17.73 1.07
C GLY A 91 1.00 -17.42 0.24
N ALA A 92 1.14 -16.70 -0.86
CA ALA A 92 0.04 -16.39 -1.78
C ALA A 92 -0.55 -17.63 -2.46
N LYS A 93 0.26 -18.66 -2.74
CA LYS A 93 -0.16 -19.90 -3.40
C LYS A 93 -1.03 -20.80 -2.51
N ASP A 94 -0.89 -20.68 -1.19
CA ASP A 94 -1.53 -21.56 -0.22
C ASP A 94 -2.93 -21.08 0.20
N ARG A 95 -3.42 -19.94 -0.32
CA ARG A 95 -4.68 -19.31 0.12
C ARG A 95 -5.74 -19.31 -0.96
N LEU A 96 -6.98 -19.60 -0.55
CA LEU A 96 -8.15 -19.54 -1.43
C LEU A 96 -8.41 -18.08 -1.88
N PRO A 97 -8.80 -17.88 -3.16
CA PRO A 97 -9.01 -16.56 -3.74
C PRO A 97 -10.37 -16.02 -3.29
N VAL A 98 -10.45 -15.48 -2.08
CA VAL A 98 -11.56 -14.60 -1.71
C VAL A 98 -10.96 -13.21 -1.53
N VAL A 99 -10.98 -12.47 -2.62
CA VAL A 99 -10.35 -11.18 -2.71
C VAL A 99 -11.37 -10.20 -3.25
N GLU A 100 -11.85 -9.34 -2.37
CA GLU A 100 -12.59 -8.17 -2.80
C GLU A 100 -11.60 -7.24 -3.50
N VAL A 101 -11.89 -6.93 -4.77
CA VAL A 101 -11.03 -6.07 -5.62
C VAL A 101 -10.77 -4.72 -4.93
N SER A 102 -11.77 -4.18 -4.22
CA SER A 102 -11.65 -2.97 -3.40
C SER A 102 -10.55 -3.04 -2.34
N VAL A 103 -10.37 -4.21 -1.70
CA VAL A 103 -9.33 -4.42 -0.70
C VAL A 103 -7.94 -4.40 -1.34
N ILE A 104 -7.78 -5.03 -2.52
CA ILE A 104 -6.49 -5.00 -3.22
C ILE A 104 -6.19 -3.61 -3.75
N ALA A 105 -7.19 -2.89 -4.27
CA ALA A 105 -7.02 -1.51 -4.68
C ALA A 105 -6.56 -0.62 -3.52
N ALA A 106 -7.16 -0.76 -2.33
CA ALA A 106 -6.75 -0.04 -1.13
C ALA A 106 -5.31 -0.36 -0.72
N VAL A 107 -4.95 -1.65 -0.69
CA VAL A 107 -3.60 -2.10 -0.36
C VAL A 107 -2.58 -1.63 -1.39
N ALA A 108 -2.87 -1.73 -2.69
CA ALA A 108 -1.98 -1.28 -3.75
C ALA A 108 -1.74 0.23 -3.65
N LEU A 109 -2.81 1.02 -3.48
CA LEU A 109 -2.69 2.47 -3.33
C LEU A 109 -1.89 2.85 -2.07
N TYR A 110 -2.14 2.18 -0.95
CA TYR A 110 -1.39 2.39 0.29
C TYR A 110 0.08 1.97 0.16
N GLY A 111 0.35 0.86 -0.53
CA GLY A 111 1.71 0.41 -0.85
C GLY A 111 2.47 1.48 -1.64
N MET A 112 1.81 2.12 -2.62
CA MET A 112 2.43 3.20 -3.40
C MET A 112 2.73 4.42 -2.54
N TYR A 113 1.82 4.74 -1.61
CA TYR A 113 2.04 5.77 -0.61
C TYR A 113 3.23 5.47 0.30
N LEU A 114 3.38 4.23 0.79
CA LEU A 114 4.56 3.80 1.56
C LEU A 114 5.85 3.89 0.73
N ALA A 115 5.81 3.51 -0.54
CA ALA A 115 6.96 3.58 -1.44
C ALA A 115 7.46 5.03 -1.60
N VAL A 116 6.53 5.97 -1.78
CA VAL A 116 6.83 7.39 -1.93
C VAL A 116 7.32 8.03 -0.62
N THR A 117 6.69 7.70 0.51
CA THR A 117 7.07 8.22 1.84
C THR A 117 8.25 7.47 2.47
N LYS A 118 8.75 6.42 1.81
CA LYS A 118 9.75 5.47 2.32
C LYS A 118 9.36 4.83 3.66
N GLY A 119 8.05 4.68 3.90
CA GLY A 119 7.50 4.13 5.14
C GLY A 119 7.85 4.93 6.41
N LYS A 120 8.25 6.20 6.29
CA LYS A 120 8.71 6.98 7.45
C LYS A 120 7.54 7.58 8.23
N LYS A 121 7.27 6.96 9.37
CA LYS A 121 6.26 7.37 10.36
C LYS A 121 6.92 8.17 11.49
N LYS A 122 6.46 9.41 11.74
CA LYS A 122 6.79 10.18 12.94
C LYS A 122 5.60 10.07 13.91
N THR A 123 5.79 9.33 14.99
CA THR A 123 4.79 9.25 16.06
C THR A 123 5.16 10.25 17.15
N THR A 124 4.34 11.28 17.32
CA THR A 124 4.45 12.25 18.42
C THR A 124 3.46 11.84 19.51
N LYS A 125 3.99 11.29 20.62
CA LYS A 125 3.20 11.06 21.84
C LYS A 125 3.28 12.29 22.73
N LYS A 126 2.18 13.02 22.86
CA LYS A 126 2.03 14.11 23.81
C LYS A 126 1.22 13.62 25.01
N ILE A 127 1.88 13.48 26.14
CA ILE A 127 1.25 13.14 27.42
C ILE A 127 0.95 14.45 28.15
N THR A 128 -0.31 14.70 28.46
CA THR A 128 -0.76 15.92 29.14
C THR A 128 -1.37 15.55 30.49
N HIS A 129 -0.81 16.07 31.59
CA HIS A 129 -1.38 15.88 32.92
C HIS A 129 -2.55 16.86 33.13
N LYS A 130 -3.73 16.33 33.45
CA LYS A 130 -4.93 17.13 33.70
C LYS A 130 -4.98 17.64 35.15
N PRO A 131 -5.71 18.74 35.41
CA PRO A 131 -5.91 19.26 36.76
C PRO A 131 -6.65 18.29 37.71
N ASP A 132 -7.37 17.31 37.17
CA ASP A 132 -8.08 16.28 37.92
C ASP A 132 -7.20 15.10 38.37
N GLY A 133 -5.89 15.13 38.05
CA GLY A 133 -4.93 14.08 38.37
C GLY A 133 -4.87 12.94 37.35
N SER A 134 -5.63 13.01 36.27
CA SER A 134 -5.57 12.05 35.16
C SER A 134 -4.55 12.45 34.08
N TRP A 135 -4.21 11.53 33.19
CA TRP A 135 -3.28 11.74 32.09
C TRP A 135 -4.02 11.56 30.76
N ASP A 136 -3.89 12.54 29.86
CA ASP A 136 -4.25 12.36 28.44
C ASP A 136 -3.02 11.93 27.66
N VAL A 137 -3.20 10.97 26.77
CA VAL A 137 -2.20 10.58 25.78
C VAL A 137 -2.76 10.92 24.41
N LEU A 138 -2.17 11.92 23.76
CA LEU A 138 -2.41 12.21 22.36
C LEU A 138 -1.28 11.56 21.56
N GLU A 139 -1.64 10.61 20.70
CA GLU A 139 -0.71 9.98 19.77
C GLU A 139 -0.99 10.52 18.36
N GLU A 140 -0.15 11.46 17.90
CA GLU A 140 -0.20 11.95 16.53
C GLU A 140 0.77 11.16 15.68
N THR A 141 0.25 10.41 14.72
CA THR A 141 1.05 9.76 13.69
C THR A 141 1.09 10.67 12.46
N GLU A 142 2.28 11.16 12.11
CA GLU A 142 2.52 11.99 10.95
C GLU A 142 3.54 11.29 10.04
N TYR A 143 3.16 10.93 8.82
CA TYR A 143 4.14 10.51 7.82
C TYR A 143 4.83 11.75 7.27
N TYR A 144 6.13 11.66 6.97
CA TYR A 144 6.83 12.80 6.37
C TYR A 144 6.09 13.22 5.10
N PRO A 145 5.78 14.52 4.94
CA PRO A 145 4.97 14.97 3.82
C PRO A 145 5.69 14.65 2.52
N SER A 146 5.04 13.81 1.70
CA SER A 146 5.40 13.62 0.30
C SER A 146 4.92 14.82 -0.52
N ALA A 147 5.17 16.04 -0.04
CA ALA A 147 4.59 17.27 -0.59
C ALA A 147 4.84 17.31 -2.11
N GLY A 148 3.76 17.18 -2.88
CA GLY A 148 3.80 17.07 -4.34
C GLY A 148 3.73 15.64 -4.90
N GLN A 149 4.31 14.63 -4.26
CA GLN A 149 4.44 13.28 -4.81
C GLN A 149 3.16 12.43 -4.73
N LEU A 150 2.28 12.65 -3.75
CA LEU A 150 0.94 12.05 -3.71
C LEU A 150 0.03 12.62 -4.81
N GLY A 151 0.19 13.92 -5.11
CA GLY A 151 -0.39 14.57 -6.29
C GLY A 151 0.14 13.99 -7.60
N GLU A 152 1.42 13.64 -7.67
CA GLU A 152 2.01 12.95 -8.83
C GLU A 152 1.53 11.50 -8.96
N LEU A 153 1.37 10.76 -7.85
CA LEU A 153 0.75 9.41 -7.85
C LEU A 153 -0.66 9.47 -8.42
N THR A 154 -1.47 10.44 -7.97
CA THR A 154 -2.84 10.63 -8.48
C THR A 154 -2.88 11.14 -9.92
N LYS A 155 -1.88 11.90 -10.39
CA LYS A 155 -1.71 12.23 -11.83
C LYS A 155 -1.35 11.01 -12.66
N LEU A 156 -0.51 10.12 -12.14
CA LEU A 156 -0.17 8.83 -12.75
C LEU A 156 -1.44 8.01 -13.04
N PHE A 157 -2.41 8.03 -12.12
CA PHE A 157 -3.71 7.38 -12.30
C PHE A 157 -4.69 8.16 -13.20
N LYS A 158 -4.60 9.50 -13.28
CA LYS A 158 -5.46 10.35 -14.15
C LYS A 158 -5.02 10.37 -15.63
N GLN A 159 -3.79 9.96 -15.94
CA GLN A 159 -3.29 9.92 -17.32
C GLN A 159 -3.73 8.67 -18.11
N LEU A 160 -4.36 7.72 -17.45
CA LEU A 160 -4.98 6.58 -18.14
C LEU A 160 -6.35 7.01 -18.67
N PRO A 161 -6.65 6.78 -19.96
CA PRO A 161 -7.93 7.17 -20.52
C PRO A 161 -9.07 6.49 -19.74
N PRO A 162 -10.21 7.17 -19.55
CA PRO A 162 -11.37 6.50 -18.99
C PRO A 162 -11.76 5.31 -19.89
N PRO A 163 -12.25 4.20 -19.32
CA PRO A 163 -12.78 3.11 -20.14
C PRO A 163 -13.95 3.65 -21.00
N GLU A 164 -13.90 3.35 -22.30
CA GLU A 164 -15.01 3.59 -23.24
C GLU A 164 -16.22 2.68 -22.94
#